data_AF-A0A7X2PBI0-F1
#
_entry.id   AF-A0A7X2PBI0-F1
#
_cell.length_a   1.000
_cell.length_b   1.000
_cell.length_c   1.000
_cell.angle_alpha   90.00
_cell.angle_beta   90.00
_cell.angle_gamma   90.00
#
_symmetry.space_group_name_H-M   'P 1'
#
loop_
_entity.id
_entity.type
_entity.pdbx_description
1 polymer ?
#
loop_
_entity_poly.entity_id
_entity_poly.type
_entity_poly.pdbx_seq_one_letter_code
_entity_poly.pdbx_strand_id
1 'polypeptide(L)'
;MLNFEIRAYVLLDVKEDSEIPKGLLKTDLELLLNCLKYSNNKKRLEEYMEQEEMFNSLEDLTFKILNKTSSLDTKFKREGGKIKMWPAVKQMKEESFNSGYDKGINIGKLEQSEHLVNIHLLSVEQAAMSLNLTVDEYLAAVKNLKK
;
A
#
# COMPACT_ATOMS: atom_id res chain seq x y z
N MET A 1 11.59 -56.06 -15.31
CA MET A 1 12.61 -55.47 -14.44
C MET A 1 12.29 -53.98 -14.37
N LEU A 2 11.62 -53.52 -13.30
CA LEU A 2 11.18 -52.13 -13.14
C LEU A 2 12.30 -51.36 -12.41
N ASN A 3 12.97 -50.46 -13.14
CA ASN A 3 13.91 -49.51 -12.55
C ASN A 3 13.11 -48.43 -11.81
N PHE A 4 13.08 -48.50 -10.48
CA PHE A 4 12.63 -47.39 -9.66
C PHE A 4 13.80 -46.41 -9.48
N GLU A 5 13.77 -45.30 -10.21
CA GLU A 5 14.61 -44.15 -9.93
C GLU A 5 14.21 -43.55 -8.57
N ILE A 6 15.09 -43.68 -7.59
CA ILE A 6 14.95 -43.01 -6.29
C ILE A 6 15.23 -41.52 -6.53
N ARG A 7 14.18 -40.72 -6.67
CA ARG A 7 14.29 -39.25 -6.58
C ARG A 7 14.56 -38.88 -5.13
N ALA A 8 15.79 -38.45 -4.85
CA ALA A 8 16.16 -37.90 -3.56
C ALA A 8 15.37 -36.60 -3.31
N TYR A 9 14.42 -36.63 -2.37
CA TYR A 9 13.85 -35.41 -1.82
C TYR A 9 14.86 -34.82 -0.83
N VAL A 10 15.45 -33.68 -1.19
CA VAL A 10 16.22 -32.88 -0.23
C VAL A 10 15.22 -32.21 0.70
N LEU A 11 15.08 -32.75 1.91
CA LEU A 11 14.45 -32.04 3.01
C LEU A 11 15.33 -30.83 3.34
N LEU A 12 14.88 -29.64 2.92
CA LEU A 12 15.52 -28.39 3.31
C LEU A 12 15.23 -28.15 4.78
N ASP A 13 16.23 -28.41 5.62
CA ASP A 13 16.25 -27.97 7.01
C ASP A 13 16.50 -26.44 7.00
N VAL A 14 15.43 -25.67 6.79
CA VAL A 14 15.49 -24.21 6.66
C VAL A 14 15.66 -23.61 8.06
N LYS A 15 16.91 -23.42 8.47
CA LYS A 15 17.25 -22.55 9.60
C LYS A 15 17.06 -21.09 9.18
N GLU A 16 16.69 -20.22 10.12
CA GLU A 16 16.41 -18.80 9.88
C GLU A 16 17.54 -18.07 9.11
N ASP A 17 18.78 -18.54 9.28
CA ASP A 17 19.98 -17.95 8.68
C ASP A 17 20.50 -18.65 7.42
N SER A 18 19.86 -19.71 6.92
CA SER A 18 20.35 -20.38 5.71
C SER A 18 20.04 -19.56 4.44
N GLU A 19 21.07 -19.37 3.61
CA GLU A 19 20.90 -18.88 2.24
C GLU A 19 20.31 -20.00 1.39
N ILE A 20 19.15 -19.75 0.78
CA ILE A 20 18.60 -20.64 -0.24
C ILE A 20 19.55 -20.56 -1.44
N PRO A 21 20.15 -21.67 -1.90
CA PRO A 21 21.08 -21.63 -3.02
C PRO A 21 20.38 -21.08 -4.26
N LYS A 22 20.90 -19.97 -4.81
CA LYS A 22 20.38 -19.36 -6.04
C LYS A 22 20.31 -20.40 -7.15
N GLY A 23 19.12 -20.60 -7.71
CA GLY A 23 18.88 -21.50 -8.84
C GLY A 23 18.42 -22.92 -8.48
N LEU A 24 18.25 -23.26 -7.19
CA LEU A 24 17.68 -24.56 -6.80
C LEU A 24 16.16 -24.66 -7.06
N LEU A 25 15.46 -23.51 -7.05
CA LEU A 25 14.01 -23.40 -7.21
C LEU A 25 13.67 -22.29 -8.22
N LYS A 26 13.96 -22.44 -9.51
CA LYS A 26 13.53 -21.46 -10.54
C LYS A 26 11.99 -21.45 -10.70
N THR A 27 11.25 -20.80 -9.81
CA THR A 27 9.77 -20.72 -9.82
C THR A 27 9.24 -19.66 -8.85
N ASP A 28 7.96 -19.32 -8.98
CA ASP A 28 7.13 -18.57 -8.01
C ASP A 28 7.36 -18.98 -6.53
N LEU A 29 7.80 -20.22 -6.28
CA LEU A 29 8.14 -20.74 -4.95
C LEU A 29 9.37 -20.05 -4.32
N GLU A 30 10.43 -19.77 -5.09
CA GLU A 30 11.59 -19.04 -4.58
C GLU A 30 11.21 -17.61 -4.18
N LEU A 31 10.32 -16.97 -4.94
CA LEU A 31 9.81 -15.65 -4.59
C LEU A 31 8.97 -15.66 -3.33
N LEU A 32 8.09 -16.66 -3.20
CA LEU A 32 7.29 -16.86 -1.99
C LEU A 32 8.16 -17.08 -0.76
N LEU A 33 9.18 -17.94 -0.87
CA LEU A 33 10.10 -18.22 0.24
C LEU A 33 10.91 -16.99 0.64
N ASN A 34 11.40 -16.20 -0.32
CA ASN A 34 12.10 -14.96 -0.02
C ASN A 34 11.19 -13.88 0.57
N CYS A 35 9.93 -13.77 0.10
CA CYS A 35 8.93 -12.90 0.73
C CYS A 35 8.67 -13.31 2.19
N LEU A 36 8.54 -14.61 2.46
CA LEU A 36 8.38 -15.14 3.81
C LEU A 36 9.61 -14.89 4.67
N LYS A 37 10.82 -15.11 4.13
CA LYS A 37 12.09 -14.86 4.81
C LYS A 37 12.23 -13.42 5.27
N TYR A 38 11.84 -12.45 4.44
CA TYR A 38 11.93 -11.02 4.77
C TYR A 38 10.65 -10.45 5.39
N SER A 39 9.62 -11.25 5.64
CA SER A 39 8.31 -10.79 6.13
C SER A 39 8.37 -9.95 7.41
N ASN A 40 9.27 -10.32 8.34
CA ASN A 40 9.47 -9.61 9.61
C ASN A 40 10.37 -8.37 9.49
N ASN A 41 11.02 -8.15 8.35
CA ASN A 41 11.86 -7.00 8.09
C ASN A 41 11.36 -6.25 6.85
N LYS A 42 10.43 -5.32 7.09
CA LYS A 42 9.81 -4.51 6.05
C LYS A 42 10.83 -3.92 5.08
N LYS A 43 11.90 -3.31 5.59
CA LYS A 43 12.92 -2.68 4.74
C LYS A 43 13.58 -3.69 3.78
N ARG A 44 14.00 -4.84 4.28
CA ARG A 44 14.60 -5.90 3.44
C ARG A 44 13.61 -6.48 2.44
N LEU A 45 12.34 -6.63 2.82
CA LEU A 45 11.29 -7.09 1.91
C LEU A 45 11.07 -6.08 0.77
N GLU A 46 11.03 -4.78 1.09
CA GLU A 46 10.87 -3.73 0.10
C GLU A 46 12.05 -3.65 -0.87
N GLU A 47 13.29 -3.83 -0.37
CA GLU A 47 14.51 -3.92 -1.17
C GLU A 47 14.49 -5.14 -2.10
N TYR A 48 14.08 -6.30 -1.59
CA TYR A 48 13.92 -7.53 -2.37
C TYR A 48 12.91 -7.35 -3.52
N MET A 49 11.72 -6.85 -3.23
CA MET A 49 10.67 -6.62 -4.25
C MET A 49 11.09 -5.59 -5.32
N GLU A 50 11.98 -4.67 -5.00
CA GLU A 50 12.49 -3.67 -5.96
C GLU A 50 13.54 -4.24 -6.91
N GLN A 51 14.29 -5.25 -6.47
CA GLN A 51 15.36 -5.86 -7.26
C GLN A 51 14.87 -6.98 -8.18
N GLU A 52 13.77 -7.65 -7.83
CA GLU A 52 13.24 -8.78 -8.58
C GLU A 52 12.41 -8.36 -9.81
N GLU A 53 12.78 -8.88 -10.98
CA GLU A 53 12.14 -8.52 -12.25
C GLU A 53 10.65 -8.87 -12.27
N MET A 54 10.25 -9.97 -11.63
CA MET A 54 8.85 -10.40 -11.61
C MET A 54 7.90 -9.41 -10.93
N PHE A 55 8.35 -8.68 -9.91
CA PHE A 55 7.56 -7.61 -9.29
C PHE A 55 7.62 -6.28 -10.07
N ASN A 56 8.43 -6.21 -11.13
CA ASN A 56 8.69 -4.99 -11.88
C ASN A 56 8.40 -5.11 -13.39
N SER A 57 7.97 -6.27 -13.87
CA SER A 57 7.71 -6.53 -15.28
C SER A 57 6.27 -6.96 -15.50
N LEU A 58 5.34 -6.01 -15.47
CA LEU A 58 3.98 -6.21 -15.96
C LEU A 58 3.85 -5.73 -17.41
N GLU A 59 3.31 -6.58 -18.26
CA GLU A 59 2.99 -6.21 -19.64
C GLU A 59 1.91 -5.11 -19.68
N ASP A 60 2.08 -4.15 -20.59
CA ASP A 60 1.19 -2.99 -20.70
C ASP A 60 -0.26 -3.38 -21.04
N LEU A 61 -0.48 -4.47 -21.79
CA LEU A 61 -1.83 -4.98 -22.06
C LEU A 61 -2.51 -5.50 -20.79
N THR A 62 -1.79 -6.31 -20.01
CA THR A 62 -2.27 -6.85 -18.73
C THR A 62 -2.58 -5.71 -17.75
N PHE A 63 -1.71 -4.70 -17.69
CA PHE A 63 -1.97 -3.51 -16.89
C PHE A 63 -3.21 -2.74 -17.34
N LYS A 64 -3.37 -2.51 -18.65
CA LYS A 64 -4.54 -1.81 -19.21
C LYS A 64 -5.84 -2.53 -18.87
N ILE A 65 -5.85 -3.87 -18.93
CA ILE A 65 -7.00 -4.68 -18.52
C ILE A 65 -7.24 -4.49 -17.02
N LEU A 66 -6.22 -4.69 -16.18
CA LEU A 66 -6.32 -4.54 -14.74
C LEU A 66 -6.87 -3.16 -14.35
N ASN A 67 -6.29 -2.08 -14.88
CA ASN A 67 -6.68 -0.70 -14.56
C ASN A 67 -8.15 -0.42 -14.94
N LYS A 68 -8.60 -0.95 -16.08
CA LYS A 68 -10.01 -0.86 -16.50
C LYS A 68 -10.96 -1.68 -15.63
N THR A 69 -10.55 -2.85 -15.17
CA THR A 69 -11.42 -3.76 -14.40
C THR A 69 -11.44 -3.46 -12.90
N SER A 70 -10.37 -2.89 -12.36
CA SER A 70 -10.18 -2.68 -10.92
C SER A 70 -10.54 -1.26 -10.44
N SER A 71 -11.04 -0.40 -11.33
CA SER A 71 -11.33 1.01 -11.03
C SER A 71 -10.15 1.77 -10.42
N LEU A 72 -8.92 1.29 -10.62
CA LEU A 72 -7.73 1.81 -9.96
C LEU A 72 -7.30 3.20 -10.47
N ASP A 73 -7.89 3.69 -11.59
CA ASP A 73 -7.65 4.96 -12.30
C ASP A 73 -6.23 5.56 -12.11
N THR A 74 -5.22 4.69 -12.12
CA THR A 74 -3.87 5.06 -11.71
C THR A 74 -3.01 5.29 -12.94
N LYS A 75 -2.29 6.42 -12.94
CA LYS A 75 -1.37 6.79 -14.02
C LYS A 75 0.06 6.48 -13.58
N PHE A 76 0.53 5.27 -13.87
CA PHE A 76 1.92 4.91 -13.59
C PHE A 76 2.89 5.33 -14.70
N LYS A 77 4.12 5.65 -14.31
CA LYS A 77 5.21 5.93 -15.26
C LYS A 77 5.62 4.64 -15.98
N ARG A 78 5.78 4.73 -17.30
CA ARG A 78 6.25 3.64 -18.16
C ARG A 78 7.73 3.84 -18.49
N GLU A 79 8.52 2.79 -18.39
CA GLU A 79 9.89 2.73 -18.90
C GLU A 79 10.03 1.51 -19.81
N GLY A 80 10.42 1.71 -21.07
CA GLY A 80 10.64 0.60 -22.02
C GLY A 80 9.41 -0.26 -22.37
N GLY A 81 8.18 0.26 -22.22
CA GLY A 81 6.95 -0.47 -22.55
C GLY A 81 6.47 -1.47 -21.49
N LYS A 82 7.17 -1.55 -20.35
CA LYS A 82 6.78 -2.33 -19.17
C LYS A 82 6.39 -1.39 -18.03
N ILE A 83 5.58 -1.89 -17.10
CA ILE A 83 5.23 -1.16 -15.87
C ILE A 83 5.94 -1.80 -14.69
N LYS A 84 6.72 -0.98 -13.97
CA LYS A 84 7.32 -1.34 -12.69
C LYS A 84 6.24 -1.33 -11.61
N MET A 85 5.65 -2.48 -11.33
CA MET A 85 4.54 -2.60 -10.38
C MET A 85 4.93 -2.22 -8.95
N TRP A 86 6.12 -2.59 -8.49
CA TRP A 86 6.50 -2.31 -7.10
C TRP A 86 6.60 -0.80 -6.78
N PRO A 87 7.26 0.04 -7.61
CA PRO A 87 7.16 1.49 -7.50
C PRO A 87 5.73 2.04 -7.54
N ALA A 88 4.86 1.46 -8.39
CA ALA A 88 3.45 1.82 -8.47
C ALA A 88 2.70 1.56 -7.16
N VAL A 89 2.93 0.41 -6.52
CA VAL A 89 2.36 0.06 -5.21
C VAL A 89 2.87 1.01 -4.12
N LYS A 90 4.16 1.37 -4.13
CA LYS A 90 4.73 2.36 -3.20
C LYS A 90 4.03 3.71 -3.32
N GLN A 91 3.86 4.20 -4.55
CA GLN A 91 3.16 5.47 -4.81
C GLN A 91 1.71 5.43 -4.28
N MET A 92 0.96 4.37 -4.56
CA MET A 92 -0.42 4.23 -4.06
C MET A 92 -0.50 4.23 -2.52
N LYS A 93 0.45 3.56 -1.86
CA LYS A 93 0.53 3.51 -0.40
C LYS A 93 0.81 4.90 0.18
N GLU A 94 1.72 5.65 -0.43
CA GLU A 94 2.06 7.01 -0.02
C GLU A 94 0.89 7.98 -0.23
N GLU A 95 0.23 7.93 -1.40
CA GLU A 95 -0.97 8.73 -1.68
C GLU A 95 -2.10 8.42 -0.69
N SER A 96 -2.29 7.13 -0.36
CA SER A 96 -3.29 6.71 0.63
C SER A 96 -2.96 7.21 2.03
N PHE A 97 -1.67 7.16 2.42
CA PHE A 97 -1.22 7.68 3.70
C PHE A 97 -1.42 9.20 3.79
N ASN A 98 -0.99 9.95 2.77
CA ASN A 98 -1.14 11.40 2.72
C ASN A 98 -2.61 11.82 2.74
N SER A 99 -3.45 11.16 1.96
CA SER A 99 -4.91 11.37 1.97
C SER A 99 -5.52 11.10 3.35
N GLY A 100 -5.09 10.02 4.02
CA GLY A 100 -5.52 9.70 5.38
C GLY A 100 -5.04 10.73 6.40
N TYR A 101 -3.79 11.18 6.29
CA TYR A 101 -3.18 12.18 7.16
C TYR A 101 -3.90 13.54 7.05
N ASP A 102 -4.13 14.02 5.83
CA ASP A 102 -4.84 15.27 5.58
C ASP A 102 -6.29 15.22 6.08
N LYS A 103 -6.98 14.09 5.85
CA LYS A 103 -8.31 13.85 6.43
C LYS A 103 -8.27 13.91 7.95
N GLY A 104 -7.28 13.26 8.58
CA GLY A 104 -7.09 13.27 10.03
C GLY A 104 -6.88 14.68 10.59
N ILE A 105 -6.03 15.49 9.96
CA ILE A 105 -5.82 16.90 10.35
C ILE A 105 -7.13 17.68 10.25
N ASN A 106 -7.87 17.55 9.15
CA ASN A 106 -9.09 18.30 8.95
C ASN A 106 -10.18 17.90 9.94
N ILE A 107 -10.30 16.61 10.26
CA ILE A 107 -11.18 16.11 11.33
C ILE A 107 -10.76 16.70 12.68
N GLY A 108 -9.47 16.65 13.03
CA GLY A 108 -8.99 17.17 14.32
C GLY A 108 -9.22 18.68 14.48
N LYS A 109 -9.04 19.46 13.40
CA LYS A 109 -9.37 20.90 13.40
C LYS A 109 -10.88 21.13 13.59
N LEU A 110 -11.71 20.32 12.93
CA LEU A 110 -13.16 20.41 13.06
C LEU A 110 -13.62 20.06 14.48
N GLU A 111 -13.13 18.95 15.05
CA GLU A 111 -13.40 18.55 16.44
C GLU A 111 -12.97 19.62 17.44
N GLN A 112 -11.77 20.19 17.26
CA GLN A 112 -11.29 21.27 18.12
C GLN A 112 -12.18 22.51 18.02
N SER A 113 -12.55 22.92 16.81
CA SER A 113 -13.43 24.07 16.61
C SER A 113 -14.82 23.83 17.23
N GLU A 114 -15.36 22.62 17.10
CA GLU A 114 -16.62 22.24 17.73
C GLU A 114 -16.52 22.28 19.25
N HIS A 115 -15.42 21.77 19.82
CA HIS A 115 -15.17 21.84 21.24
C HIS A 115 -15.17 23.30 21.73
N LEU A 116 -14.47 24.20 21.03
CA LEU A 116 -14.40 25.63 21.37
C LEU A 116 -15.77 26.33 21.29
N VAL A 117 -16.61 25.95 20.33
CA VAL A 117 -18.01 26.42 20.26
C VAL A 117 -18.83 25.91 21.44
N ASN A 118 -18.69 24.62 21.78
CA ASN A 118 -19.42 23.99 22.87
C ASN A 118 -19.06 24.58 24.25
N ILE A 119 -17.82 25.06 24.42
CA ILE A 119 -17.40 25.79 25.63
C ILE A 119 -17.56 27.31 25.51
N HIS A 120 -18.26 27.79 24.49
CA HIS A 120 -18.60 29.19 24.24
C HIS A 120 -17.40 30.15 24.10
N LEU A 121 -16.23 29.62 23.73
CA LEU A 121 -15.06 30.44 23.39
C LEU A 121 -15.07 30.95 21.94
N LEU A 122 -15.85 30.31 21.07
CA LEU A 122 -16.10 30.76 19.70
C LEU A 122 -17.61 30.76 19.41
N SER A 123 -18.05 31.70 18.57
CA SER A 123 -19.34 31.59 17.90
C SER A 123 -19.26 30.59 16.73
N VAL A 124 -20.41 30.13 16.26
CA VAL A 124 -20.49 29.22 15.09
C VAL A 124 -19.92 29.90 13.85
N GLU A 125 -20.16 31.20 13.67
CA GLU A 125 -19.63 32.00 12.57
C GLU A 125 -18.09 32.10 12.63
N GLN A 126 -17.54 32.31 13.83
CA GLN A 126 -16.09 32.38 14.02
C GLN A 126 -15.42 31.03 13.76
N ALA A 127 -16.03 29.93 14.21
CA ALA A 127 -15.56 28.58 13.94
C ALA A 127 -15.57 28.25 12.44
N ALA A 128 -16.69 28.51 11.76
CA ALA A 128 -16.82 28.31 10.31
C ALA A 128 -15.78 29.13 9.53
N MET A 129 -15.62 30.41 9.89
CA MET A 129 -14.62 31.29 9.28
C MET A 129 -13.19 30.78 9.50
N SER A 130 -12.85 30.27 10.69
CA SER A 130 -11.51 29.75 11.00
C SER A 130 -11.13 28.52 10.17
N LEU A 131 -12.12 27.77 9.68
CA LEU A 131 -11.96 26.61 8.80
C LEU A 131 -12.18 26.94 7.32
N ASN A 132 -12.42 28.22 7.00
CA ASN A 132 -12.75 28.68 5.66
C ASN A 132 -13.98 27.98 5.06
N LEU A 133 -15.00 27.79 5.90
CA LEU A 133 -16.30 27.20 5.56
C LEU A 133 -17.41 28.23 5.74
N THR A 134 -18.52 28.03 5.04
CA THR A 134 -19.78 28.68 5.40
C THR A 134 -20.36 28.07 6.68
N VAL A 135 -21.28 28.77 7.34
CA VAL A 135 -21.96 28.27 8.55
C VAL A 135 -22.70 26.95 8.26
N ASP A 136 -23.38 26.86 7.12
CA ASP A 136 -24.13 25.64 6.74
C ASP A 136 -23.20 24.45 6.51
N GLU A 137 -22.07 24.66 5.81
CA GLU A 137 -21.04 23.63 5.60
C GLU A 137 -20.43 23.15 6.90
N TYR A 138 -20.13 24.08 7.82
CA TYR A 138 -19.61 23.77 9.14
C TYR A 138 -20.60 22.92 9.95
N LEU A 139 -21.87 23.31 10.02
CA LEU A 139 -22.90 22.56 10.77
C LEU A 139 -23.12 21.17 10.17
N ALA A 140 -23.09 21.05 8.84
CA ALA A 140 -23.18 19.75 8.16
C ALA A 140 -21.98 18.86 8.49
N ALA A 141 -20.76 19.42 8.49
CA ALA A 141 -19.53 18.69 8.80
C ALA A 141 -19.53 18.20 10.26
N VAL A 142 -19.88 19.07 11.22
CA VAL A 142 -20.02 18.72 12.65
C VAL A 142 -21.06 17.63 12.87
N LYS A 143 -22.21 17.70 12.18
CA LYS A 143 -23.25 16.66 12.25
C LYS A 143 -22.74 15.30 11.78
N ASN A 144 -21.82 15.28 10.82
CA ASN A 144 -21.21 14.05 10.31
C ASN A 144 -20.12 13.47 11.23
N LEU A 145 -19.52 14.26 12.13
CA LEU A 145 -18.61 13.75 13.17
C LEU A 145 -19.31 12.89 14.22
N LYS A 146 -20.61 13.12 14.45
CA LYS A 146 -21.41 12.47 15.51
C LYS A 146 -22.07 11.15 15.08
N LYS A 147 -21.79 10.68 13.87
CA LYS A 147 -22.32 9.42 13.33
C LYS A 147 -21.28 8.31 13.42
#